data_AF-A0A5C6E227-F1
#
_entry.id   AF-A0A5C6E227-F1
#
_cell.length_a   1.000
_cell.length_b   1.000
_cell.length_c   1.000
_cell.angle_alpha   90.00
_cell.angle_beta   90.00
_cell.angle_gamma   90.00
#
_symmetry.space_group_name_H-M   'P 1'
#
loop_
_entity.id
_entity.type
_entity.pdbx_description
1 polymer ?
#
loop_
_entity_poly.entity_id
_entity_poly.type
_entity_poly.pdbx_seq_one_letter_code
_entity_poly.pdbx_strand_id
1 'polypeptide(L)'
;MRKLSRKSSLRKSLRRVVQLTILASAITSSVGCFVPIYSARPERRVQQLLYTSEDLRAMVAEWERFWFLDSPSHLTPIRTHGGIM
;
A
#
# COMPACT_ATOMS: atom_id res chain seq x y z
N MET A 1 -19.67 0.49 -46.27
CA MET A 1 -19.08 1.50 -45.35
C MET A 1 -19.07 1.11 -43.86
N ARG A 2 -20.04 0.36 -43.30
CA ARG A 2 -20.06 0.01 -41.85
C ARG A 2 -18.86 -0.81 -41.33
N LYS A 3 -18.27 -1.70 -42.15
CA LYS A 3 -17.13 -2.55 -41.73
C LYS A 3 -15.83 -1.76 -41.48
N LEU A 4 -15.60 -0.68 -42.22
CA LEU A 4 -14.41 0.18 -42.05
C LEU A 4 -14.46 1.00 -40.75
N SER A 5 -15.65 1.51 -40.39
CA SER A 5 -15.89 2.22 -39.13
C SER A 5 -15.71 1.31 -37.89
N ARG A 6 -16.16 0.05 -37.98
CA ARG A 6 -15.96 -0.93 -36.89
C ARG A 6 -14.48 -1.30 -36.71
N LYS A 7 -13.72 -1.46 -37.80
CA LYS A 7 -12.27 -1.73 -37.74
C LYS A 7 -11.47 -0.56 -37.14
N SER A 8 -11.83 0.68 -37.46
CA SER A 8 -11.15 1.87 -36.89
C SER A 8 -11.47 2.09 -35.42
N SER A 9 -12.70 1.80 -34.98
CA SER A 9 -13.10 1.81 -33.58
C SER A 9 -12.35 0.74 -32.76
N LEU A 10 -12.24 -0.48 -33.29
CA LEU A 10 -11.48 -1.57 -32.64
C LEU A 10 -9.98 -1.23 -32.49
N ARG A 11 -9.36 -0.57 -33.48
CA ARG A 11 -7.97 -0.10 -33.37
C ARG A 11 -7.80 0.98 -32.30
N LYS A 12 -8.74 1.92 -32.19
CA LYS A 12 -8.74 2.93 -31.11
C LYS A 12 -8.89 2.28 -29.74
N SER A 13 -9.77 1.29 -29.62
CA SER A 13 -9.97 0.55 -28.38
C SER A 13 -8.73 -0.26 -27.99
N LEU A 14 -8.12 -0.99 -28.94
CA LEU A 14 -6.88 -1.74 -28.71
C LEU A 14 -5.73 -0.82 -28.27
N ARG A 15 -5.59 0.35 -28.90
CA ARG A 15 -4.57 1.35 -28.51
C ARG A 15 -4.78 1.84 -27.07
N ARG A 16 -6.02 2.10 -26.67
CA ARG A 16 -6.35 2.49 -25.29
C ARG A 16 -6.07 1.38 -24.29
N VAL A 17 -6.42 0.13 -24.63
CA VAL A 17 -6.13 -1.03 -23.78
C VAL A 17 -4.62 -1.18 -23.60
N VAL A 18 -3.82 -1.10 -24.67
CA VAL A 18 -2.36 -1.17 -24.59
C VAL A 18 -1.77 -0.03 -23.76
N GLN A 19 -2.31 1.20 -23.87
CA GLN A 19 -1.86 2.32 -23.06
C GLN A 19 -2.16 2.10 -21.56
N LEU A 20 -3.35 1.59 -21.25
CA LEU A 20 -3.76 1.31 -19.87
C LEU A 20 -2.95 0.16 -19.26
N THR A 21 -2.65 -0.90 -20.03
CA THR A 21 -1.84 -2.01 -19.53
C THR A 21 -0.40 -1.60 -19.26
N ILE A 22 0.19 -0.78 -20.13
CA ILE A 22 1.53 -0.22 -19.91
C ILE A 22 1.54 0.64 -18.64
N LEU A 23 0.58 1.56 -18.50
CA LEU A 23 0.49 2.42 -17.31
C LEU A 23 0.32 1.59 -16.03
N ALA A 24 -0.58 0.60 -16.04
CA ALA A 24 -0.79 -0.29 -14.91
C ALA A 24 0.51 -1.05 -14.54
N SER A 25 1.24 -1.57 -15.54
CA SER A 25 2.52 -2.26 -15.31
C SER A 25 3.62 -1.36 -14.75
N ALA A 26 3.65 -0.09 -15.16
CA ALA A 26 4.62 0.89 -14.63
C ALA A 26 4.32 1.22 -13.16
N ILE A 27 3.04 1.37 -12.80
CA ILE A 27 2.63 1.64 -11.42
C ILE A 27 2.91 0.42 -10.53
N THR A 28 2.56 -0.80 -10.97
CA THR A 28 2.78 -2.01 -10.17
C THR A 28 4.24 -2.44 -10.07
N SER A 29 5.09 -2.12 -11.04
CA SER A 29 6.55 -2.37 -10.91
C SER A 29 7.26 -1.34 -10.02
N SER A 30 6.65 -0.17 -9.81
CA SER A 30 7.20 0.88 -8.93
C SER A 30 6.90 0.65 -7.44
N VAL A 31 5.96 -0.23 -7.09
CA VAL A 31 5.76 -0.71 -5.71
C VAL A 31 6.79 -1.80 -5.38
N GLY A 32 8.06 -1.42 -5.33
CA GLY A 32 9.19 -2.31 -5.08
C GLY A 32 10.54 -1.62 -5.28
N CYS A 33 11.62 -2.32 -4.92
CA CYS A 33 13.00 -1.84 -4.83
C CYS A 33 13.63 -1.44 -6.19
N PHE A 34 13.07 -0.46 -6.91
CA PHE A 34 13.66 0.07 -8.15
C PHE A 34 15.04 0.69 -7.89
N VAL A 35 15.26 1.20 -6.67
CA VAL A 35 16.55 1.64 -6.14
C VAL A 35 16.76 0.99 -4.78
N PRO A 36 17.98 0.54 -4.44
CA PRO A 36 18.27 0.07 -3.09
C PRO A 36 18.06 1.21 -2.08
N ILE A 37 17.02 1.06 -1.25
CA ILE A 37 16.67 1.99 -0.16
C ILE A 37 17.70 1.98 0.98
N TYR A 38 18.37 0.85 1.20
CA TYR A 38 19.33 0.68 2.28
C TYR A 38 20.78 0.86 1.81
N SER A 39 21.62 1.30 2.73
CA SER A 39 23.04 1.50 2.47
C SER A 39 23.77 0.20 2.10
N ALA A 40 24.81 0.32 1.27
CA ALA A 40 25.67 -0.81 0.87
C ALA A 40 26.56 -1.31 2.02
N ARG A 41 26.89 -0.43 2.98
CA ARG A 41 27.73 -0.72 4.14
C ARG A 41 26.94 -1.48 5.20
N PRO A 42 27.40 -2.66 5.66
CA PRO A 42 26.63 -3.51 6.55
C PRO A 42 26.37 -2.86 7.93
N GLU A 43 27.30 -2.07 8.45
CA GLU A 43 27.19 -1.42 9.76
C GLU A 43 26.01 -0.44 9.80
N ARG A 44 25.82 0.31 8.71
CA ARG A 44 24.71 1.26 8.55
C ARG A 44 23.40 0.54 8.18
N ARG A 45 23.47 -0.52 7.37
CA ARG A 45 22.29 -1.29 6.96
C ARG A 45 21.59 -1.95 8.15
N VAL A 46 22.34 -2.53 9.09
CA VAL A 46 21.74 -3.17 10.27
C VAL A 46 20.93 -2.17 11.08
N GLN A 47 21.45 -0.96 11.30
CA GLN A 47 20.71 0.11 11.99
C GLN A 47 19.43 0.49 11.24
N GLN A 48 19.50 0.67 9.91
CA GLN A 48 18.34 1.00 9.08
C GLN A 48 17.26 -0.09 9.12
N LEU A 49 17.67 -1.36 9.09
CA LEU A 49 16.76 -2.51 9.18
C LEU A 49 16.12 -2.65 10.56
N LEU A 50 16.87 -2.36 11.62
CA LEU A 50 16.34 -2.36 12.98
C LEU A 50 15.23 -1.31 13.13
N TYR A 51 15.49 -0.05 12.76
CA TYR A 51 14.49 1.02 12.84
C TYR A 51 13.25 0.72 12.00
N THR A 52 13.43 0.31 10.74
CA THR A 52 12.29 -0.05 9.90
C THR A 52 11.49 -1.23 10.45
N SER A 53 12.14 -2.21 11.07
CA SER A 53 11.43 -3.33 11.71
C SER A 53 10.66 -2.93 12.96
N GLU A 54 11.15 -1.93 13.71
CA GLU A 54 10.47 -1.38 14.89
C GLU A 54 9.26 -0.55 14.46
N ASP A 55 9.43 0.33 13.48
CA ASP A 55 8.35 1.14 12.92
C ASP A 55 7.22 0.26 12.37
N LEU A 56 7.56 -0.81 11.63
CA LEU A 56 6.57 -1.76 11.09
C LEU A 56 5.79 -2.49 12.19
N ARG A 57 6.43 -2.81 13.32
CA ARG A 57 5.74 -3.40 14.49
C ARG A 57 4.79 -2.41 15.14
N ALA A 58 5.22 -1.16 15.29
CA ALA A 58 4.41 -0.09 15.89
C ALA A 58 3.25 0.35 14.98
N MET A 59 3.36 0.14 13.67
CA MET A 59 2.39 0.62 12.68
C MET A 59 0.96 0.14 12.93
N VAL A 60 0.78 -1.09 13.44
CA VAL A 60 -0.56 -1.64 13.74
C VAL A 60 -1.19 -0.93 14.95
N ALA A 61 -0.41 -0.71 16.00
CA ALA A 61 -0.88 0.01 17.18
C ALA A 61 -1.26 1.47 16.83
N GLU A 62 -0.46 2.12 15.98
CA GLU A 62 -0.79 3.47 15.51
C GLU A 62 -2.03 3.46 14.59
N TRP A 63 -2.24 2.41 13.79
CA TRP A 63 -3.44 2.27 12.98
C TRP A 63 -4.71 2.17 13.82
N GLU A 64 -4.69 1.37 14.88
CA GLU A 64 -5.80 1.25 15.84
C GLU A 64 -6.05 2.58 16.55
N ARG A 65 -4.98 3.29 16.92
CA ARG A 65 -5.07 4.61 17.55
C ARG A 65 -5.61 5.69 16.60
N PHE A 66 -5.18 5.71 15.34
CA PHE A 66 -5.63 6.67 14.32
C PHE A 66 -7.14 6.59 14.09
N TRP A 67 -7.68 5.37 14.05
CA TRP A 67 -9.12 5.13 13.90
C TRP A 67 -9.88 5.17 15.23
N PHE A 68 -9.23 5.56 16.34
CA PHE A 68 -9.82 5.60 17.68
C PHE A 68 -10.44 4.26 18.11
N LEU A 69 -9.94 3.13 17.59
CA LEU A 69 -10.42 1.80 17.94
C LEU A 69 -10.01 1.40 19.37
N ASP A 70 -8.89 1.96 19.84
CA ASP A 70 -8.39 1.85 21.21
C ASP A 70 -8.99 2.95 22.14
N SER A 71 -10.01 3.69 21.68
CA SER A 71 -10.66 4.69 22.54
C SER A 71 -11.64 4.05 23.52
N PRO A 72 -11.62 4.44 24.81
CA PRO A 72 -12.57 3.92 25.78
C PRO A 72 -13.99 4.36 25.41
N SER A 73 -14.94 3.43 25.39
CA SER A 73 -16.33 3.74 25.06
C SER A 73 -16.95 4.67 26.12
N HIS A 74 -17.54 5.78 25.70
CA HIS A 74 -18.25 6.72 26.59
C HIS A 74 -19.64 6.23 27.05
N LEU A 75 -20.05 5.00 26.71
CA LEU A 75 -21.37 4.45 27.03
C LEU A 75 -21.26 3.28 28.01
N THR A 76 -21.83 3.49 29.20
CA THR A 76 -21.99 2.56 30.35
C THR A 76 -20.68 2.11 31.04
N PRO A 77 -20.63 2.11 32.39
CA PRO A 77 -19.40 1.94 33.17
C PRO A 77 -18.79 0.52 33.16
N ILE A 78 -19.42 -0.45 32.49
CA ILE A 78 -18.96 -1.84 32.48
C ILE A 78 -18.99 -2.37 31.04
N ARG A 79 -17.90 -2.10 30.33
CA ARG A 79 -17.43 -2.93 29.23
C ARG A 79 -16.00 -3.29 29.60
N THR A 80 -15.79 -4.51 30.05
CA THR A 80 -14.48 -5.09 30.38
C THR A 80 -13.58 -4.98 29.16
N HIS A 81 -12.86 -3.87 29.06
CA HIS A 81 -11.86 -3.62 28.04
C HIS A 81 -10.60 -4.38 28.45
N GLY A 82 -10.62 -5.72 28.32
CA GLY A 82 -9.47 -6.61 28.49
C GLY A 82 -8.69 -6.55 29.82
N GLY A 83 -9.01 -5.65 30.74
CA GLY A 83 -8.31 -5.44 31.99
C GLY A 83 -9.01 -6.15 33.13
N ILE A 84 -8.87 -7.49 33.18
CA ILE A 84 -8.89 -8.34 34.38
C ILE A 84 -8.15 -9.64 33.96
N MET A 85 -7.01 -10.10 34.49
CA MET A 85 -6.37 -10.01 35.83
C MET A 85 -4.94 -9.46 35.78
#